data_AF-A0A7S4BZ79-F1
#
_entry.id   AF-A0A7S4BZ79-F1
#
_cell.length_a   1.000
_cell.length_b   1.000
_cell.length_c   1.000
_cell.angle_alpha   90.00
_cell.angle_beta   90.00
_cell.angle_gamma   90.00
#
_symmetry.space_group_name_H-M   'P 1'
#
loop_
_entity.id
_entity.type
_entity.pdbx_description
1 polymer ?
#
loop_
_entity_poly.entity_id
_entity_poly.type
_entity_poly.pdbx_seq_one_letter_code
_entity_poly.pdbx_strand_id
1 'polypeptide(L)'
;MSASGSTLGSAEYAVGPLDSKLVMVTGHTNCGAVTATVKTMLSGGDTTSVGGSIGKVLDDIVDAAKQAIKEMPDGTVPELVKLATKINVFNSVRRIIEFSHIIKEGILSGAVQVHGSVYDINTGKVEFYGEHPELEKIVGKDLPVYKFRNTEYTLRMSASASPGRSATAQASLQRLAQGNERFVKGTTKKLSASKEAEPFAIILGMAAKCVVMERVFDVAPGELLVQRVAGSIAGRKDSTLFASVEYAIGRWKPKLMVVLADSSSKVVRAAIDQASGDVIPTPPKRGVLDRVMVSAMRAKMQVDSSTKKMTAAGRDLRIQQLTTELNAFYTIEQLLQSDIIREAVVEDGLELHAAVLDEQTGVVKMLGEHPALEGIVGAKLTSE
;
A
#
# COMPACT_ATOMS: atom_id res chain seq x y z
N MET A 1 -6.28 -8.48 4.99
CA MET A 1 -5.21 -7.50 5.29
C MET A 1 -4.94 -7.55 6.78
N SER A 2 -3.68 -7.54 7.23
CA SER A 2 -3.45 -7.28 8.66
C SER A 2 -3.82 -5.82 8.97
N ALA A 3 -4.65 -5.59 9.98
CA ALA A 3 -5.04 -4.25 10.45
C ALA A 3 -3.92 -3.67 11.32
N SER A 4 -2.72 -3.54 10.76
CA SER A 4 -1.58 -2.91 11.43
C SER A 4 -1.67 -1.38 11.36
N GLY A 5 -0.88 -0.67 12.20
CA GLY A 5 -1.07 0.76 12.43
C GLY A 5 -1.05 1.67 11.19
N SER A 6 -0.36 1.31 10.11
CA SER A 6 -0.32 2.13 8.88
C SER A 6 -1.55 1.94 7.99
N THR A 7 -2.14 0.74 7.92
CA THR A 7 -3.37 0.48 7.17
C THR A 7 -4.59 1.05 7.89
N LEU A 8 -4.66 0.90 9.22
CA LEU A 8 -5.72 1.51 10.04
C LEU A 8 -5.69 3.04 9.95
N GLY A 9 -4.51 3.65 10.11
CA GLY A 9 -4.35 5.11 9.99
C GLY A 9 -4.71 5.64 8.60
N SER A 10 -4.50 4.84 7.54
CA SER A 10 -4.95 5.19 6.19
C SER A 10 -6.47 5.14 6.04
N ALA A 11 -7.13 4.13 6.62
CA ALA A 11 -8.60 4.04 6.63
C ALA A 11 -9.22 5.21 7.42
N GLU A 12 -8.64 5.58 8.55
CA GLU A 12 -9.07 6.73 9.35
C GLU A 12 -8.85 8.06 8.64
N TYR A 13 -7.75 8.20 7.89
CA TYR A 13 -7.52 9.36 7.05
C TYR A 13 -8.58 9.47 5.93
N ALA A 14 -8.97 8.34 5.35
CA ALA A 14 -10.03 8.32 4.35
C ALA A 14 -11.37 8.73 4.96
N VAL A 15 -11.75 8.15 6.10
CA VAL A 15 -13.04 8.42 6.75
C VAL A 15 -13.13 9.84 7.32
N GLY A 16 -12.11 10.28 8.07
CA GLY A 16 -12.17 11.58 8.73
C GLY A 16 -11.88 12.74 7.76
N PRO A 17 -10.60 12.97 7.38
CA PRO A 17 -10.22 14.03 6.45
C PRO A 17 -10.84 14.01 5.05
N LEU A 18 -11.03 12.84 4.44
CA LEU A 18 -11.55 12.74 3.06
C LEU A 18 -13.06 12.49 3.01
N ASP A 19 -13.72 12.36 4.16
CA ASP A 19 -15.16 12.12 4.31
C ASP A 19 -15.67 10.86 3.57
N SER A 20 -14.83 9.83 3.47
CA SER A 20 -15.21 8.55 2.86
C SER A 20 -16.30 7.85 3.68
N LYS A 21 -17.43 7.54 3.02
CA LYS A 21 -18.61 6.88 3.64
C LYS A 21 -18.55 5.35 3.62
N LEU A 22 -17.58 4.77 2.90
CA LEU A 22 -17.43 3.34 2.74
C LEU A 22 -15.96 2.94 2.88
N VAL A 23 -15.70 1.96 3.74
CA VAL A 23 -14.44 1.22 3.80
C VAL A 23 -14.71 -0.19 3.31
N MET A 24 -14.00 -0.61 2.27
CA MET A 24 -14.08 -1.96 1.74
C MET A 24 -12.81 -2.72 2.07
N VAL A 25 -12.95 -3.87 2.73
CA VAL A 25 -11.86 -4.82 2.96
C VAL A 25 -11.97 -5.93 1.93
N THR A 26 -11.03 -5.93 0.99
CA THR A 26 -11.02 -6.89 -0.11
C THR A 26 -9.91 -7.92 0.07
N GLY A 27 -10.29 -9.20 0.12
CA GLY A 27 -9.39 -10.33 -0.11
C GLY A 27 -9.34 -10.68 -1.60
N HIS A 28 -8.49 -11.63 -1.98
CA HIS A 28 -8.47 -12.11 -3.35
C HIS A 28 -8.26 -13.62 -3.44
N THR A 29 -8.77 -14.25 -4.50
CA THR A 29 -8.54 -15.67 -4.73
C THR A 29 -7.05 -15.95 -4.97
N ASN A 30 -6.63 -17.18 -4.66
CA ASN A 30 -5.24 -17.64 -4.77
C ASN A 30 -4.22 -16.75 -4.02
N CYS A 31 -4.61 -16.19 -2.86
CA CYS A 31 -3.68 -15.42 -2.04
C CYS A 31 -2.53 -16.31 -1.56
N GLY A 32 -1.30 -15.96 -1.97
CA GLY A 32 -0.09 -16.73 -1.64
C GLY A 32 0.15 -16.87 -0.14
N ALA A 33 -0.07 -15.80 0.63
CA ALA A 33 0.07 -15.81 2.08
C ALA A 33 -0.95 -16.74 2.75
N VAL A 34 -2.23 -16.64 2.37
CA VAL A 34 -3.29 -17.53 2.91
C VAL A 34 -3.03 -18.98 2.51
N THR A 35 -2.59 -19.21 1.27
CA THR A 35 -2.23 -20.54 0.77
C THR A 35 -1.08 -21.14 1.57
N ALA A 36 -0.03 -20.36 1.83
CA ALA A 36 1.10 -20.79 2.65
C ALA A 36 0.63 -21.13 4.08
N THR A 37 -0.11 -20.24 4.73
CA THR A 37 -0.60 -20.47 6.10
C THR A 37 -1.48 -21.71 6.21
N VAL A 38 -2.45 -21.91 5.29
CA VAL A 38 -3.30 -23.10 5.29
C VAL A 38 -2.48 -24.39 5.14
N LYS A 39 -1.50 -24.42 4.22
CA LYS A 39 -0.62 -25.58 4.03
C LYS A 39 0.24 -25.87 5.26
N THR A 40 0.77 -24.83 5.91
CA THR A 40 1.55 -24.97 7.14
C THR A 40 0.70 -25.56 8.26
N MET A 41 -0.54 -25.06 8.44
CA MET A 41 -1.46 -25.57 9.48
C MET A 41 -1.90 -27.02 9.24
N LEU A 42 -2.17 -27.40 7.98
CA LEU A 42 -2.51 -28.79 7.63
C LEU A 42 -1.35 -29.77 7.90
N SER A 43 -0.11 -29.30 7.74
CA SER A 43 1.09 -30.09 8.01
C SER A 43 1.46 -30.15 9.50
N GLY A 44 0.67 -29.53 10.39
CA GLY A 44 0.96 -29.43 11.82
C GLY A 44 2.16 -28.52 12.16
N GLY A 45 2.59 -27.69 11.21
CA GLY A 45 3.70 -26.75 11.39
C GLY A 45 3.27 -25.45 12.07
N ASP A 46 4.25 -24.59 12.34
CA ASP A 46 4.05 -23.25 12.90
C ASP A 46 4.65 -22.18 11.97
N THR A 47 3.97 -21.04 11.88
CA THR A 47 4.38 -19.87 11.09
C THR A 47 5.54 -19.11 11.74
N THR A 48 5.83 -19.35 13.02
CA THR A 48 6.96 -18.78 13.77
C THR A 48 8.33 -19.12 13.19
N SER A 49 8.42 -20.19 12.40
CA SER A 49 9.64 -20.58 11.68
C SER A 49 10.00 -19.63 10.53
N VAL A 50 9.05 -18.82 10.06
CA VAL A 50 9.28 -17.81 9.04
C VAL A 50 9.67 -16.50 9.73
N GLY A 51 10.98 -16.25 9.85
CA GLY A 51 11.50 -15.03 10.45
C GLY A 51 11.11 -13.76 9.69
N GLY A 52 11.26 -12.59 10.33
CA GLY A 52 11.02 -11.28 9.72
C GLY A 52 9.56 -10.79 9.77
N SER A 53 9.24 -9.72 9.04
CA SER A 53 7.90 -9.10 9.09
C SER A 53 6.84 -9.98 8.43
N ILE A 54 7.26 -10.86 7.53
CA ILE A 54 6.39 -11.84 6.88
C ILE A 54 5.79 -12.85 7.87
N GLY A 55 6.54 -13.30 8.88
CA GLY A 55 6.04 -14.19 9.93
C GLY A 55 4.83 -13.59 10.63
N LYS A 56 4.90 -12.30 10.96
CA LYS A 56 3.78 -11.56 11.58
C LYS A 56 2.52 -11.53 10.71
N VAL A 57 2.68 -11.37 9.40
CA VAL A 57 1.53 -11.43 8.47
C VAL A 57 0.93 -12.82 8.40
N LEU A 58 1.76 -13.87 8.45
CA LEU A 58 1.27 -15.24 8.48
C LEU A 58 0.55 -15.53 9.80
N ASP A 59 1.10 -15.08 10.93
CA ASP A 59 0.51 -15.20 12.27
C ASP A 59 -0.88 -14.57 12.33
N ASP A 60 -1.05 -13.39 11.69
CA ASP A 60 -2.34 -12.72 11.58
C ASP A 60 -3.40 -13.52 10.79
N ILE A 61 -2.97 -14.46 9.94
CA ILE A 61 -3.83 -15.32 9.12
C ILE A 61 -4.09 -16.68 9.80
N VAL A 62 -3.24 -17.09 10.76
CA VAL A 62 -3.31 -18.42 11.40
C VAL A 62 -4.70 -18.72 11.95
N ASP A 63 -5.32 -17.77 12.64
CA ASP A 63 -6.65 -17.99 13.22
C ASP A 63 -7.71 -18.23 12.13
N ALA A 64 -7.64 -17.49 11.02
CA ALA A 64 -8.53 -17.69 9.89
C ALA A 64 -8.32 -19.05 9.21
N ALA A 65 -7.06 -19.49 9.08
CA ALA A 65 -6.73 -20.80 8.55
C ALA A 65 -7.21 -21.94 9.47
N LYS A 66 -6.96 -21.84 10.78
CA LYS A 66 -7.43 -22.81 11.78
C LYS A 66 -8.96 -22.90 11.80
N GLN A 67 -9.65 -21.77 11.74
CA GLN A 67 -11.10 -21.73 11.68
C GLN A 67 -11.63 -22.38 10.40
N ALA A 68 -11.02 -22.10 9.23
CA ALA A 68 -11.41 -22.73 7.98
C ALA A 68 -11.25 -24.26 8.03
N ILE A 69 -10.14 -24.76 8.56
CA ILE A 69 -9.89 -26.20 8.73
C ILE A 69 -10.91 -26.82 9.69
N LYS A 70 -11.26 -26.12 10.78
CA LYS A 70 -12.28 -26.58 11.73
C LYS A 70 -13.68 -26.64 11.11
N GLU A 71 -14.04 -25.65 10.30
CA GLU A 71 -15.35 -25.57 9.63
C GLU A 71 -15.47 -26.52 8.44
N MET A 72 -14.35 -26.87 7.80
CA MET A 72 -14.30 -27.78 6.65
C MET A 72 -13.15 -28.80 6.78
N PRO A 73 -13.24 -29.78 7.69
CA PRO A 73 -12.13 -30.71 7.97
C PRO A 73 -11.67 -31.53 6.76
N ASP A 74 -12.61 -31.92 5.91
CA ASP A 74 -12.36 -32.73 4.69
C ASP A 74 -12.16 -31.86 3.44
N GLY A 75 -12.03 -30.54 3.61
CA GLY A 75 -11.89 -29.60 2.50
C GLY A 75 -10.56 -29.75 1.76
N THR A 76 -10.59 -29.62 0.44
CA THR A 76 -9.35 -29.52 -0.34
C THR A 76 -8.61 -28.23 0.00
N VAL A 77 -7.29 -28.18 -0.25
CA VAL A 77 -6.49 -26.96 -0.01
C VAL A 77 -7.09 -25.72 -0.69
N PRO A 78 -7.54 -25.76 -1.97
CA PRO A 78 -8.19 -24.60 -2.59
C PRO A 78 -9.48 -24.15 -1.88
N GLU A 79 -10.31 -25.08 -1.41
CA GLU A 79 -11.55 -24.77 -0.68
C GLU A 79 -11.26 -24.14 0.68
N LEU A 80 -10.30 -24.71 1.40
CA LEU A 80 -9.80 -24.17 2.67
C LEU A 80 -9.21 -22.77 2.50
N VAL A 81 -8.41 -22.54 1.45
CA VAL A 81 -7.84 -21.21 1.14
C VAL A 81 -8.95 -20.20 0.83
N LYS A 82 -9.98 -20.60 0.07
CA LYS A 82 -11.12 -19.73 -0.22
C LYS A 82 -11.87 -19.34 1.05
N LEU A 83 -12.16 -20.32 1.92
CA LEU A 83 -12.85 -20.08 3.19
C LEU A 83 -11.99 -19.23 4.15
N ALA A 84 -10.72 -19.59 4.32
CA ALA A 84 -9.77 -18.84 5.15
C ALA A 84 -9.60 -17.40 4.66
N THR A 85 -9.65 -17.15 3.35
CA THR A 85 -9.61 -15.79 2.79
C THR A 85 -10.84 -15.00 3.21
N LYS A 86 -12.04 -15.58 3.13
CA LYS A 86 -13.29 -14.94 3.58
C LYS A 86 -13.27 -14.65 5.08
N ILE A 87 -12.85 -15.61 5.90
CA ILE A 87 -12.73 -15.44 7.35
C ILE A 87 -11.72 -14.33 7.67
N ASN A 88 -10.56 -14.34 7.01
CA ASN A 88 -9.54 -13.30 7.19
C ASN A 88 -10.06 -11.91 6.84
N VAL A 89 -10.85 -11.76 5.77
CA VAL A 89 -11.53 -10.50 5.43
C VAL A 89 -12.41 -10.02 6.59
N PHE A 90 -13.25 -10.88 7.16
CA PHE A 90 -14.10 -10.48 8.28
C PHE A 90 -13.33 -10.24 9.58
N ASN A 91 -12.26 -10.98 9.85
CA ASN A 91 -11.36 -10.70 10.97
C ASN A 91 -10.70 -9.33 10.81
N SER A 92 -10.26 -8.97 9.60
CA SER A 92 -9.76 -7.62 9.30
C SER A 92 -10.83 -6.54 9.53
N VAL A 93 -12.07 -6.77 9.07
CA VAL A 93 -13.20 -5.85 9.29
C VAL A 93 -13.43 -5.65 10.79
N ARG A 94 -13.49 -6.74 11.57
CA ARG A 94 -13.65 -6.70 13.04
C ARG A 94 -12.54 -5.85 13.68
N ARG A 95 -11.28 -6.12 13.36
CA ARG A 95 -10.13 -5.38 13.91
C ARG A 95 -10.19 -3.89 13.57
N ILE A 96 -10.57 -3.52 12.34
CA ILE A 96 -10.74 -2.11 11.97
C ILE A 96 -11.77 -1.42 12.87
N ILE A 97 -12.90 -2.08 13.15
CA ILE A 97 -13.98 -1.55 14.00
C ILE A 97 -13.53 -1.46 15.47
N GLU A 98 -12.83 -2.48 15.96
CA GLU A 98 -12.38 -2.54 17.36
C GLU A 98 -11.27 -1.53 17.66
N PHE A 99 -10.32 -1.34 16.75
CA PHE A 99 -9.13 -0.52 16.98
C PHE A 99 -9.26 0.93 16.50
N SER A 100 -10.26 1.26 15.66
CA SER A 100 -10.50 2.65 15.24
C SER A 100 -11.78 3.23 15.84
N HIS A 101 -11.60 4.14 16.80
CA HIS A 101 -12.71 4.93 17.35
C HIS A 101 -13.41 5.78 16.27
N ILE A 102 -12.66 6.32 15.29
CA ILE A 102 -13.23 7.14 14.22
C ILE A 102 -14.20 6.31 13.37
N ILE A 103 -13.78 5.10 12.99
CA ILE A 103 -14.60 4.21 12.17
C ILE A 103 -15.78 3.65 12.98
N LYS A 104 -15.56 3.26 14.24
CA LYS A 104 -16.62 2.77 15.13
C LYS A 104 -17.73 3.80 15.35
N GLU A 105 -17.39 5.05 15.67
CA GLU A 105 -18.37 6.14 15.80
C GLU A 105 -19.05 6.46 14.46
N GLY A 106 -18.31 6.38 13.35
CA GLY A 106 -18.87 6.50 12.00
C GLY A 106 -19.95 5.45 11.71
N ILE A 107 -19.76 4.20 12.14
CA ILE A 107 -20.75 3.13 12.03
C ILE A 107 -21.95 3.40 12.93
N LEU A 108 -21.71 3.71 14.21
CA LEU A 108 -22.77 3.96 15.19
C LEU A 108 -23.68 5.12 14.80
N SER A 109 -23.13 6.15 14.16
CA SER A 109 -23.89 7.29 13.63
C SER A 109 -24.50 7.04 12.25
N GLY A 110 -24.18 5.92 11.59
CA GLY A 110 -24.59 5.62 10.22
C GLY A 110 -23.84 6.44 9.14
N ALA A 111 -22.80 7.17 9.52
CA ALA A 111 -22.00 7.98 8.60
C ALA A 111 -21.02 7.15 7.74
N VAL A 112 -20.65 5.96 8.19
CA VAL A 112 -19.64 5.10 7.54
C VAL A 112 -20.07 3.64 7.60
N GLN A 113 -19.86 2.91 6.50
CA GLN A 113 -20.01 1.46 6.47
C GLN A 113 -18.68 0.76 6.23
N VAL A 114 -18.52 -0.44 6.79
CA VAL A 114 -17.34 -1.29 6.59
C VAL A 114 -17.76 -2.64 6.04
N HIS A 115 -17.39 -2.92 4.79
CA HIS A 115 -17.84 -4.11 4.05
C HIS A 115 -16.66 -5.02 3.73
N GLY A 116 -16.93 -6.34 3.67
CA GLY A 116 -16.01 -7.35 3.18
C GLY A 116 -16.31 -7.77 1.74
N SER A 117 -15.27 -8.05 0.96
CA SER A 117 -15.41 -8.66 -0.37
C SER A 117 -14.22 -9.55 -0.73
N VAL A 118 -14.41 -10.40 -1.74
CA VAL A 118 -13.32 -11.19 -2.35
C VAL A 118 -13.30 -10.95 -3.86
N TYR A 119 -12.14 -10.55 -4.35
CA TYR A 119 -11.84 -10.40 -5.77
C TYR A 119 -11.31 -11.71 -6.35
N ASP A 120 -11.95 -12.22 -7.40
CA ASP A 120 -11.44 -13.36 -8.15
C ASP A 120 -10.41 -12.90 -9.19
N ILE A 121 -9.15 -13.28 -8.99
CA ILE A 121 -8.04 -12.81 -9.84
C ILE A 121 -8.10 -13.35 -11.27
N ASN A 122 -8.81 -14.45 -11.51
CA ASN A 122 -8.86 -15.10 -12.82
C ASN A 122 -9.98 -14.53 -13.70
N THR A 123 -11.09 -14.13 -13.09
CA THR A 123 -12.30 -13.68 -13.77
C THR A 123 -12.53 -12.18 -13.65
N GLY A 124 -11.89 -11.52 -12.69
CA GLY A 124 -12.13 -10.13 -12.35
C GLY A 124 -13.42 -9.88 -11.56
N LYS A 125 -14.18 -10.94 -11.21
CA LYS A 125 -15.44 -10.81 -10.46
C LYS A 125 -15.16 -10.47 -9.00
N VAL A 126 -15.90 -9.52 -8.44
CA VAL A 126 -15.91 -9.25 -7.00
C VAL A 126 -17.16 -9.88 -6.39
N GLU A 127 -16.97 -10.74 -5.39
CA GLU A 127 -18.03 -11.25 -4.54
C GLU A 127 -18.15 -10.35 -3.30
N PHE A 128 -19.25 -9.62 -3.17
CA PHE A 128 -19.50 -8.74 -2.03
C PHE A 128 -20.21 -9.52 -0.91
N TYR A 129 -19.66 -9.46 0.30
CA TYR A 129 -20.24 -10.14 1.47
C TYR A 129 -21.04 -9.23 2.38
N GLY A 130 -20.96 -7.91 2.18
CA GLY A 130 -21.62 -6.93 3.04
C GLY A 130 -20.84 -6.66 4.33
N GLU A 131 -21.54 -6.16 5.34
CA GLU A 131 -20.99 -5.88 6.66
C GLU A 131 -20.67 -7.16 7.45
N HIS A 132 -19.93 -7.02 8.55
CA HIS A 132 -19.60 -8.17 9.40
C HIS A 132 -20.90 -8.84 9.92
N PRO A 133 -21.05 -10.18 9.82
CA PRO A 133 -22.28 -10.88 10.24
C PRO A 133 -22.69 -10.63 11.71
N GLU A 134 -21.71 -10.38 12.56
CA GLU A 134 -21.89 -10.03 13.98
C GLU A 134 -21.66 -8.54 14.29
N LEU A 135 -21.90 -7.63 13.34
CA LEU A 135 -21.58 -6.21 13.48
C LEU A 135 -22.14 -5.59 14.78
N GLU A 136 -23.43 -5.78 15.07
CA GLU A 136 -24.09 -5.23 16.27
C GLU A 136 -23.44 -5.72 17.57
N LYS A 137 -23.01 -6.99 17.60
CA LYS A 137 -22.27 -7.54 18.75
C LYS A 137 -20.91 -6.88 18.92
N ILE A 138 -20.20 -6.63 17.81
CA ILE A 138 -18.87 -5.99 17.82
C ILE A 138 -18.97 -4.54 18.29
N VAL A 139 -19.98 -3.79 17.83
CA VAL A 139 -20.17 -2.40 18.25
C VAL A 139 -20.83 -2.28 19.62
N GLY A 140 -21.50 -3.32 20.10
CA GLY A 140 -22.16 -3.41 21.40
C GLY A 140 -23.50 -2.65 21.47
N LYS A 141 -24.12 -2.38 20.31
CA LYS A 141 -25.38 -1.65 20.16
C LYS A 141 -26.13 -2.12 18.93
N ASP A 142 -27.45 -2.13 18.99
CA ASP A 142 -28.31 -2.32 17.82
C ASP A 142 -28.12 -1.15 16.85
N LEU A 143 -28.00 -1.44 15.56
CA LEU A 143 -27.81 -0.42 14.54
C LEU A 143 -29.14 -0.01 13.92
N PRO A 144 -29.28 1.24 13.45
CA PRO A 144 -30.51 1.66 12.80
C PRO A 144 -30.72 0.85 11.51
N VAL A 145 -31.95 0.40 11.27
CA VAL A 145 -32.29 -0.42 10.09
C VAL A 145 -32.22 0.43 8.82
N TYR A 146 -31.08 0.43 8.13
CA TYR A 146 -30.96 1.00 6.79
C TYR A 146 -30.99 -0.11 5.73
N LYS A 147 -31.98 -0.08 4.83
CA LYS A 147 -32.03 -0.96 3.64
C LYS A 147 -31.45 -0.22 2.44
N PHE A 148 -30.27 -0.62 1.96
CA PHE A 148 -29.71 -0.13 0.69
C PHE A 148 -29.74 -1.20 -0.40
N ARG A 149 -29.93 -0.75 -1.65
CA ARG A 149 -30.05 -1.58 -2.85
C ARG A 149 -28.67 -2.04 -3.31
N ASN A 150 -28.36 -3.32 -3.14
CA ASN A 150 -27.21 -3.98 -3.77
C ASN A 150 -27.60 -4.39 -5.20
N THR A 151 -27.25 -3.59 -6.21
CA THR A 151 -27.25 -4.02 -7.61
C THR A 151 -25.84 -4.46 -8.01
N GLU A 152 -25.71 -5.63 -8.66
CA GLU A 152 -24.44 -6.17 -9.13
C GLU A 152 -23.79 -5.28 -10.20
N TYR A 153 -22.49 -4.99 -10.05
CA TYR A 153 -21.64 -4.40 -11.08
C TYR A 153 -20.86 -5.50 -11.81
N THR A 154 -21.07 -5.66 -13.12
CA THR A 154 -20.27 -6.57 -13.96
C THR A 154 -19.37 -5.78 -14.91
N LEU A 155 -18.06 -5.95 -14.79
CA LEU A 155 -17.08 -5.51 -15.79
C LEU A 155 -16.51 -6.74 -16.51
N ARG A 156 -16.41 -6.67 -17.84
CA ARG A 156 -15.79 -7.69 -18.68
C ARG A 156 -14.35 -7.30 -19.02
N MET A 157 -13.39 -8.19 -18.81
CA MET A 157 -12.04 -8.10 -19.39
C MET A 157 -11.70 -9.37 -20.17
N SER A 158 -10.98 -9.21 -21.29
CA SER A 158 -10.49 -10.27 -22.17
C SER A 158 -8.95 -10.28 -22.18
N ALA A 159 -8.34 -11.45 -22.25
CA ALA A 159 -6.89 -11.66 -22.09
C ALA A 159 -6.15 -11.88 -23.43
N SER A 160 -4.93 -11.34 -23.54
CA SER A 160 -3.83 -11.86 -24.38
C SER A 160 -2.45 -11.39 -23.87
N ALA A 161 -1.39 -12.07 -24.33
CA ALA A 161 -0.03 -12.13 -23.77
C ALA A 161 0.74 -10.79 -23.64
N SER A 162 1.69 -10.75 -22.70
CA SER A 162 2.66 -9.67 -22.50
C SER A 162 4.05 -10.19 -22.13
N PRO A 163 5.10 -9.37 -22.32
CA PRO A 163 6.50 -9.78 -22.35
C PRO A 163 7.07 -9.93 -20.94
N GLY A 164 7.98 -10.90 -20.79
CA GLY A 164 8.55 -11.30 -19.51
C GLY A 164 9.35 -10.23 -18.76
N ARG A 165 9.92 -10.68 -17.64
CA ARG A 165 10.70 -9.93 -16.66
C ARG A 165 11.81 -9.07 -17.29
N SER A 166 11.95 -7.83 -16.83
CA SER A 166 13.10 -6.97 -17.17
C SER A 166 14.34 -7.42 -16.39
N ALA A 167 15.48 -7.57 -17.08
CA ALA A 167 16.71 -8.10 -16.49
C ALA A 167 17.39 -7.12 -15.51
N THR A 168 17.18 -5.80 -15.69
CA THR A 168 17.84 -4.75 -14.91
C THR A 168 16.84 -3.68 -14.44
N ALA A 169 17.23 -2.93 -13.41
CA ALA A 169 16.47 -1.77 -12.93
C ALA A 169 16.39 -0.67 -14.00
N GLN A 170 17.49 -0.40 -14.71
CA GLN A 170 17.52 0.54 -15.83
C GLN A 170 16.52 0.19 -16.94
N ALA A 171 16.42 -1.09 -17.31
CA ALA A 171 15.41 -1.54 -18.27
C ALA A 171 13.98 -1.36 -17.72
N SER A 172 13.78 -1.57 -16.42
CA SER A 172 12.50 -1.36 -15.74
C SER A 172 12.11 0.12 -15.71
N LEU A 173 13.05 1.02 -15.40
CA LEU A 173 12.87 2.48 -15.42
C LEU A 173 12.54 2.99 -16.81
N GLN A 174 13.27 2.54 -17.84
CA GLN A 174 12.98 2.88 -19.23
C GLN A 174 11.57 2.43 -19.63
N ARG A 175 11.16 1.22 -19.22
CA ARG A 175 9.81 0.70 -19.47
C ARG A 175 8.74 1.58 -18.83
N LEU A 176 8.91 1.97 -17.56
CA LEU A 176 8.00 2.89 -16.86
C LEU A 176 7.96 4.27 -17.54
N ALA A 177 9.11 4.84 -17.87
CA ALA A 177 9.23 6.17 -18.49
C ALA A 177 8.55 6.23 -19.86
N GLN A 178 8.81 5.25 -20.73
CA GLN A 178 8.18 5.15 -22.05
C GLN A 178 6.66 4.98 -21.94
N GLY A 179 6.19 4.24 -20.93
CA GLY A 179 4.77 4.08 -20.67
C GLY A 179 4.10 5.34 -20.14
N ASN A 180 4.76 6.07 -19.24
CA ASN A 180 4.29 7.37 -18.79
C ASN A 180 4.23 8.40 -19.92
N GLU A 181 5.21 8.40 -20.82
CA GLU A 181 5.17 9.25 -22.01
C GLU A 181 3.94 8.97 -22.89
N ARG A 182 3.57 7.69 -23.07
CA ARG A 182 2.35 7.31 -23.79
C ARG A 182 1.08 7.74 -23.04
N PHE A 183 1.06 7.60 -21.71
CA PHE A 183 -0.05 8.07 -20.88
C PHE A 183 -0.29 9.57 -21.03
N VAL A 184 0.76 10.38 -20.86
CA VAL A 184 0.70 11.84 -20.96
C VAL A 184 0.28 12.29 -22.38
N LYS A 185 0.73 11.57 -23.42
CA LYS A 185 0.34 11.85 -24.82
C LYS A 185 -1.05 11.31 -25.21
N GLY A 186 -1.72 10.57 -24.34
CA GLY A 186 -3.01 9.93 -24.64
C GLY A 186 -2.93 8.77 -25.64
N THR A 187 -1.76 8.17 -25.83
CA THR A 187 -1.49 7.08 -26.79
C THR A 187 -1.31 5.71 -26.11
N THR A 188 -1.93 5.53 -24.93
CA THR A 188 -1.88 4.29 -24.14
C THR A 188 -2.39 3.08 -24.91
N LYS A 189 -1.78 1.92 -24.69
CA LYS A 189 -2.20 0.66 -25.31
C LYS A 189 -3.37 0.06 -24.54
N LYS A 190 -4.21 -0.72 -25.22
CA LYS A 190 -5.22 -1.55 -24.54
C LYS A 190 -4.52 -2.80 -24.00
N LEU A 191 -4.13 -2.74 -22.73
CA LEU A 191 -3.42 -3.84 -22.05
C LEU A 191 -4.41 -4.68 -21.23
N SER A 192 -4.22 -5.99 -21.21
CA SER A 192 -5.04 -6.95 -20.48
C SER A 192 -4.22 -7.73 -19.46
N ALA A 193 -4.85 -8.15 -18.36
CA ALA A 193 -4.20 -8.98 -17.35
C ALA A 193 -3.76 -10.34 -17.93
N SER A 194 -2.55 -10.79 -17.57
CA SER A 194 -2.07 -12.15 -17.83
C SER A 194 -2.14 -12.98 -16.54
N LYS A 195 -2.47 -14.28 -16.66
CA LYS A 195 -2.49 -15.21 -15.51
C LYS A 195 -1.11 -15.49 -14.93
N GLU A 196 -0.05 -15.27 -15.71
CA GLU A 196 1.34 -15.56 -15.35
C GLU A 196 2.17 -14.28 -15.17
N ALA A 197 1.53 -13.10 -15.09
CA ALA A 197 2.26 -11.86 -14.89
C ALA A 197 2.98 -11.87 -13.53
N GLU A 198 4.32 -11.79 -13.58
CA GLU A 198 5.13 -11.51 -12.40
C GLU A 198 5.52 -10.04 -12.38
N PRO A 199 5.45 -9.36 -11.22
CA PRO A 199 5.76 -7.95 -11.14
C PRO A 199 7.26 -7.71 -11.38
N PHE A 200 7.59 -6.80 -12.29
CA PHE A 200 8.98 -6.41 -12.54
C PHE A 200 9.44 -5.27 -11.64
N ALA A 201 8.50 -4.51 -11.07
CA ALA A 201 8.77 -3.39 -10.18
C ALA A 201 7.73 -3.29 -9.03
N ILE A 202 8.17 -2.71 -7.92
CA ILE A 202 7.33 -2.35 -6.78
C ILE A 202 7.09 -0.83 -6.81
N ILE A 203 5.85 -0.38 -6.71
CA ILE A 203 5.50 1.05 -6.57
C ILE A 203 4.91 1.28 -5.18
N LEU A 204 5.56 2.10 -4.36
CA LEU A 204 5.00 2.61 -3.10
C LEU A 204 4.44 4.01 -3.35
N GLY A 205 3.12 4.15 -3.37
CA GLY A 205 2.43 5.40 -3.66
C GLY A 205 1.51 5.90 -2.54
N MET A 206 0.91 7.06 -2.78
CA MET A 206 -0.06 7.67 -1.89
C MET A 206 -1.44 6.99 -1.99
N ALA A 207 -2.12 6.83 -0.85
CA ALA A 207 -3.48 6.24 -0.80
C ALA A 207 -4.60 7.18 -1.30
N ALA A 208 -4.40 8.50 -1.24
CA ALA A 208 -5.47 9.49 -1.30
C ALA A 208 -6.11 9.73 -2.69
N LYS A 209 -5.57 9.23 -3.82
CA LYS A 209 -6.16 9.49 -5.16
C LYS A 209 -6.14 8.31 -6.13
N CYS A 210 -7.25 8.13 -6.86
CA CYS A 210 -7.58 6.99 -7.75
C CYS A 210 -6.80 6.94 -9.09
N VAL A 211 -5.54 7.37 -9.12
CA VAL A 211 -4.71 7.14 -10.30
C VAL A 211 -4.24 5.68 -10.28
N VAL A 212 -4.61 4.90 -11.30
CA VAL A 212 -4.20 3.50 -11.45
C VAL A 212 -2.76 3.49 -11.97
N MET A 213 -1.81 2.98 -11.17
CA MET A 213 -0.38 3.09 -11.50
C MET A 213 -0.04 2.35 -12.79
N GLU A 214 -0.67 1.21 -13.03
CA GLU A 214 -0.55 0.45 -14.27
C GLU A 214 -0.97 1.28 -15.48
N ARG A 215 -1.94 2.18 -15.32
CA ARG A 215 -2.35 3.11 -16.37
C ARG A 215 -1.36 4.27 -16.53
N VAL A 216 -0.85 4.82 -15.43
CA VAL A 216 0.16 5.90 -15.45
C VAL A 216 1.42 5.47 -16.17
N PHE A 217 1.81 4.23 -15.98
CA PHE A 217 3.02 3.66 -16.58
C PHE A 217 2.71 2.81 -17.83
N ASP A 218 1.47 2.79 -18.31
CA ASP A 218 1.02 2.00 -19.48
C ASP A 218 1.62 0.57 -19.49
N VAL A 219 1.42 -0.14 -18.39
CA VAL A 219 1.82 -1.54 -18.16
C VAL A 219 0.60 -2.40 -17.88
N ALA A 220 0.72 -3.70 -18.10
CA ALA A 220 -0.39 -4.61 -17.91
C ALA A 220 -0.69 -4.84 -16.41
N PRO A 221 -1.95 -5.11 -16.04
CA PRO A 221 -2.29 -5.50 -14.67
C PRO A 221 -1.44 -6.70 -14.20
N GLY A 222 -0.89 -6.61 -12.99
CA GLY A 222 -0.03 -7.65 -12.40
C GLY A 222 1.47 -7.46 -12.69
N GLU A 223 1.85 -6.57 -13.60
CA GLU A 223 3.27 -6.27 -13.89
C GLU A 223 3.90 -5.30 -12.88
N LEU A 224 3.09 -4.63 -12.07
CA LEU A 224 3.51 -3.82 -10.93
C LEU A 224 2.94 -4.40 -9.65
N LEU A 225 3.76 -4.41 -8.60
CA LEU A 225 3.25 -4.57 -7.25
C LEU A 225 3.06 -3.19 -6.64
N VAL A 226 1.81 -2.73 -6.54
CA VAL A 226 1.48 -1.39 -6.07
C VAL A 226 1.04 -1.43 -4.61
N GLN A 227 1.79 -0.78 -3.74
CA GLN A 227 1.43 -0.55 -2.34
C GLN A 227 1.06 0.91 -2.16
N ARG A 228 -0.07 1.20 -1.50
CA ARG A 228 -0.53 2.57 -1.30
C ARG A 228 -0.81 2.85 0.17
N VAL A 229 -0.15 3.86 0.72
CA VAL A 229 -0.26 4.26 2.13
C VAL A 229 -0.36 5.79 2.18
N ALA A 230 -1.12 6.32 3.14
CA ALA A 230 -1.17 7.78 3.35
C ALA A 230 0.24 8.34 3.63
N GLY A 231 0.62 9.41 2.95
CA GLY A 231 1.96 9.99 3.02
C GLY A 231 3.04 9.27 2.20
N SER A 232 2.71 8.18 1.49
CA SER A 232 3.69 7.29 0.86
C SER A 232 4.78 6.84 1.83
N ILE A 233 4.44 6.65 3.11
CA ILE A 233 5.40 6.37 4.20
C ILE A 233 5.65 4.87 4.39
N ALA A 234 6.85 4.52 4.86
CA ALA A 234 7.24 3.14 5.16
C ALA A 234 6.54 2.56 6.42
N GLY A 235 6.08 3.40 7.35
CA GLY A 235 5.50 2.96 8.61
C GLY A 235 6.55 2.57 9.66
N ARG A 236 6.34 1.48 10.40
CA ARG A 236 7.35 0.84 11.28
C ARG A 236 7.96 -0.36 10.56
N LYS A 237 9.20 -0.73 10.89
CA LYS A 237 9.89 -1.92 10.33
C LYS A 237 9.03 -3.19 10.40
N ASP A 238 8.18 -3.33 11.41
CA ASP A 238 7.30 -4.49 11.59
C ASP A 238 5.87 -4.33 11.06
N SER A 239 5.63 -3.31 10.23
CA SER A 239 4.30 -3.05 9.67
C SER A 239 3.98 -3.94 8.48
N THR A 240 2.70 -4.01 8.11
CA THR A 240 2.22 -4.76 6.96
C THR A 240 2.88 -4.34 5.65
N LEU A 241 3.27 -3.07 5.52
CA LEU A 241 3.96 -2.60 4.31
C LEU A 241 5.32 -3.30 4.15
N PHE A 242 6.13 -3.32 5.22
CA PHE A 242 7.42 -4.03 5.20
C PHE A 242 7.23 -5.49 4.87
N ALA A 243 6.33 -6.18 5.56
CA ALA A 243 6.06 -7.58 5.30
C ALA A 243 5.63 -7.85 3.84
N SER A 244 4.80 -6.97 3.27
CA SER A 244 4.37 -7.11 1.88
C SER A 244 5.50 -6.86 0.88
N VAL A 245 6.39 -5.90 1.15
CA VAL A 245 7.54 -5.59 0.30
C VAL A 245 8.61 -6.68 0.42
N GLU A 246 8.91 -7.14 1.63
CA GLU A 246 9.84 -8.25 1.91
C GLU A 246 9.39 -9.54 1.22
N TYR A 247 8.09 -9.87 1.31
CA TYR A 247 7.54 -11.02 0.58
C TYR A 247 7.69 -10.85 -0.94
N ALA A 248 7.40 -9.65 -1.45
CA ALA A 248 7.50 -9.39 -2.88
C ALA A 248 8.94 -9.52 -3.39
N ILE A 249 9.90 -9.01 -2.63
CA ILE A 249 11.34 -9.12 -2.91
C ILE A 249 11.76 -10.58 -2.88
N GLY A 250 11.45 -11.31 -1.81
CA GLY A 250 11.82 -12.73 -1.69
C GLY A 250 11.19 -13.61 -2.76
N ARG A 251 9.94 -13.32 -3.17
CA ARG A 251 9.19 -14.15 -4.13
C ARG A 251 9.52 -13.87 -5.59
N TRP A 252 9.60 -12.60 -5.97
CA TRP A 252 9.71 -12.19 -7.37
C TRP A 252 11.07 -11.57 -7.71
N LYS A 253 11.87 -11.18 -6.71
CA LYS A 253 13.18 -10.54 -6.88
C LYS A 253 13.14 -9.41 -7.93
N PRO A 254 12.20 -8.45 -7.82
CA PRO A 254 12.15 -7.32 -8.73
C PRO A 254 13.45 -6.52 -8.63
N LYS A 255 13.85 -5.87 -9.72
CA LYS A 255 15.08 -5.06 -9.75
C LYS A 255 14.84 -3.60 -9.43
N LEU A 256 13.57 -3.19 -9.36
CA LEU A 256 13.19 -1.79 -9.16
C LEU A 256 12.10 -1.66 -8.10
N MET A 257 12.31 -0.73 -7.18
CA MET A 257 11.28 -0.19 -6.30
C MET A 257 11.25 1.33 -6.42
N VAL A 258 10.06 1.91 -6.61
CA VAL A 258 9.87 3.36 -6.72
C VAL A 258 8.98 3.85 -5.57
N VAL A 259 9.49 4.79 -4.78
CA VAL A 259 8.69 5.57 -3.83
C VAL A 259 8.15 6.79 -4.56
N LEU A 260 6.85 6.76 -4.84
CA LEU A 260 6.14 7.79 -5.58
C LEU A 260 5.40 8.72 -4.61
N ALA A 261 5.86 9.96 -4.52
CA ALA A 261 5.22 11.02 -3.76
C ALA A 261 4.34 11.88 -4.67
N ASP A 262 3.27 12.44 -4.12
CA ASP A 262 2.33 13.28 -4.88
C ASP A 262 2.70 14.77 -4.75
N SER A 263 2.76 15.49 -5.88
CA SER A 263 3.13 16.91 -5.92
C SER A 263 2.19 17.81 -5.11
N SER A 264 0.93 17.40 -4.95
CA SER A 264 -0.13 18.17 -4.27
C SER A 264 -0.69 17.47 -3.02
N SER A 265 0.15 16.69 -2.33
CA SER A 265 -0.26 15.89 -1.18
C SER A 265 -0.84 16.71 -0.02
N LYS A 266 -2.13 16.48 0.29
CA LYS A 266 -2.80 17.03 1.48
C LYS A 266 -2.20 16.52 2.79
N VAL A 267 -1.63 15.31 2.78
CA VAL A 267 -0.93 14.74 3.95
C VAL A 267 0.37 15.53 4.21
N VAL A 268 1.12 15.85 3.17
CA VAL A 268 2.33 16.68 3.27
C VAL A 268 1.98 18.08 3.78
N ARG A 269 0.91 18.69 3.25
CA ARG A 269 0.46 20.00 3.72
C ARG A 269 0.10 19.96 5.21
N ALA A 270 -0.69 18.99 5.64
CA ALA A 270 -1.05 18.83 7.05
C ALA A 270 0.17 18.61 7.96
N ALA A 271 1.20 17.91 7.49
CA ALA A 271 2.44 17.71 8.24
C ALA A 271 3.28 19.01 8.35
N ILE A 272 3.26 19.88 7.34
CA ILE A 272 3.90 21.20 7.38
C ILE A 272 3.19 22.12 8.37
N ASP A 273 1.85 22.12 8.36
CA ASP A 273 1.04 22.91 9.30
C ASP A 273 1.29 22.41 10.74
N GLN A 274 1.34 21.09 10.96
CA GLN A 274 1.73 20.50 12.24
C GLN A 274 3.15 20.91 12.67
N ALA A 275 4.13 20.84 11.77
CA ALA A 275 5.52 21.21 12.06
C ALA A 275 5.67 22.70 12.45
N SER A 276 4.72 23.54 12.06
CA SER A 276 4.69 24.96 12.40
C SER A 276 3.94 25.25 13.71
N GLY A 277 3.30 24.24 14.31
CA GLY A 277 2.52 24.37 15.54
C GLY A 277 1.07 24.81 15.31
N ASP A 278 0.62 24.88 14.05
CA ASP A 278 -0.69 25.44 13.69
C ASP A 278 -1.84 24.46 13.97
N VAL A 279 -1.55 23.15 14.05
CA VAL A 279 -2.55 22.09 14.20
C VAL A 279 -2.04 20.98 15.12
N ILE A 280 -2.85 20.60 16.12
CA ILE A 280 -2.63 19.39 16.93
C ILE A 280 -3.43 18.25 16.31
N PRO A 281 -2.79 17.21 15.74
CA PRO A 281 -3.52 16.12 15.13
C PRO A 281 -4.13 15.18 16.17
N THR A 282 -5.29 14.63 15.82
CA THR A 282 -5.90 13.51 16.55
C THR A 282 -4.90 12.35 16.64
N PRO A 283 -4.92 11.55 17.74
CA PRO A 283 -3.97 10.44 17.93
C PRO A 283 -3.76 9.52 16.71
N PRO A 284 -4.79 9.19 15.90
CA PRO A 284 -4.56 8.31 14.75
C PRO A 284 -3.89 9.01 13.55
N LYS A 285 -4.12 10.32 13.39
CA LYS A 285 -3.45 11.13 12.34
C LYS A 285 -1.97 11.30 12.65
N ARG A 286 -1.59 11.38 13.92
CA ARG A 286 -0.18 11.47 14.36
C ARG A 286 0.66 10.32 13.80
N GLY A 287 0.12 9.10 13.72
CA GLY A 287 0.82 7.97 13.14
C GLY A 287 1.33 8.21 11.71
N VAL A 288 0.59 8.95 10.89
CA VAL A 288 1.03 9.31 9.53
C VAL A 288 1.81 10.62 9.55
N LEU A 289 1.27 11.66 10.17
CA LEU A 289 1.81 13.00 10.08
C LEU A 289 3.16 13.15 10.79
N ASP A 290 3.39 12.50 11.93
CA ASP A 290 4.66 12.60 12.67
C ASP A 290 5.84 12.09 11.82
N ARG A 291 5.60 11.10 10.95
CA ARG A 291 6.62 10.55 10.05
C ARG A 291 6.95 11.50 8.90
N VAL A 292 5.94 12.15 8.34
CA VAL A 292 6.12 13.17 7.28
C VAL A 292 6.70 14.47 7.86
N MET A 293 6.40 14.76 9.13
CA MET A 293 6.85 15.97 9.85
C MET A 293 8.37 16.07 9.90
N VAL A 294 9.10 14.94 9.97
CA VAL A 294 10.57 14.92 9.90
C VAL A 294 11.06 15.59 8.61
N SER A 295 10.49 15.22 7.47
CA SER A 295 10.81 15.83 6.17
C SER A 295 10.33 17.27 6.08
N ALA A 296 9.19 17.61 6.68
CA ALA A 296 8.67 18.98 6.70
C ALA A 296 9.59 19.93 7.48
N MET A 297 10.06 19.51 8.66
CA MET A 297 11.02 20.27 9.47
C MET A 297 12.34 20.46 8.74
N ARG A 298 12.89 19.39 8.12
CA ARG A 298 14.11 19.49 7.30
C ARG A 298 13.93 20.46 6.13
N ALA A 299 12.79 20.39 5.44
CA ALA A 299 12.49 21.30 4.32
C ALA A 299 12.41 22.76 4.79
N LYS A 300 11.71 23.02 5.89
CA LYS A 300 11.61 24.36 6.48
C LYS A 300 13.00 24.90 6.87
N MET A 301 13.81 24.12 7.55
CA MET A 301 15.18 24.51 7.90
C MET A 301 16.03 24.86 6.65
N GLN A 302 15.95 24.07 5.58
CA GLN A 302 16.69 24.32 4.34
C GLN A 302 16.20 25.58 3.60
N VAL A 303 14.89 25.83 3.58
CA VAL A 303 14.34 27.05 2.98
C VAL A 303 14.68 28.28 3.81
N ASP A 304 14.62 28.18 5.13
CA ASP A 304 14.86 29.28 6.07
C ASP A 304 16.34 29.70 6.11
N SER A 305 17.25 28.76 5.84
CA SER A 305 18.69 29.00 5.69
C SER A 305 19.09 29.51 4.30
N SER A 306 18.16 29.56 3.34
CA SER A 306 18.45 30.05 1.98
C SER A 306 18.56 31.57 1.95
N THR A 307 19.57 32.08 1.23
CA THR A 307 19.75 33.52 0.98
C THR A 307 18.89 34.06 -0.17
N LYS A 308 18.15 33.19 -0.88
CA LYS A 308 17.27 33.61 -1.98
C LYS A 308 16.07 34.38 -1.45
N LYS A 309 15.82 35.57 -1.99
CA LYS A 309 14.59 36.32 -1.72
C LYS A 309 13.40 35.61 -2.37
N MET A 310 12.37 35.33 -1.58
CA MET A 310 11.13 34.67 -2.02
C MET A 310 9.93 35.43 -1.46
N THR A 311 8.82 35.44 -2.20
CA THR A 311 7.53 35.87 -1.63
C THR A 311 7.06 34.85 -0.60
N ALA A 312 6.11 35.22 0.27
CA ALA A 312 5.52 34.27 1.23
C ALA A 312 4.93 33.03 0.51
N ALA A 313 4.16 33.25 -0.57
CA ALA A 313 3.62 32.16 -1.38
C ALA A 313 4.72 31.32 -2.06
N GLY A 314 5.80 31.94 -2.53
CA GLY A 314 6.93 31.21 -3.12
C GLY A 314 7.68 30.36 -2.09
N ARG A 315 7.81 30.87 -0.86
CA ARG A 315 8.38 30.13 0.28
C ARG A 315 7.53 28.91 0.62
N ASP A 316 6.23 29.08 0.75
CA ASP A 316 5.31 27.98 1.08
C ASP A 316 5.32 26.89 0.01
N LEU A 317 5.28 27.29 -1.27
CA LEU A 317 5.39 26.36 -2.38
C LEU A 317 6.70 25.58 -2.35
N ARG A 318 7.82 26.26 -2.04
CA ARG A 318 9.13 25.60 -1.97
C ARG A 318 9.24 24.65 -0.78
N ILE A 319 8.71 25.00 0.38
CA ILE A 319 8.64 24.11 1.54
C ILE A 319 7.82 22.87 1.18
N GLN A 320 6.67 23.02 0.52
CA GLN A 320 5.84 21.90 0.11
C GLN A 320 6.55 20.98 -0.89
N GLN A 321 7.17 21.54 -1.94
CA GLN A 321 7.93 20.77 -2.92
C GLN A 321 9.08 20.00 -2.26
N LEU A 322 9.88 20.68 -1.45
CA LEU A 322 11.02 20.08 -0.78
C LEU A 322 10.60 19.05 0.26
N THR A 323 9.51 19.28 1.00
CA THR A 323 8.94 18.28 1.92
C THR A 323 8.53 17.02 1.16
N THR A 324 7.92 17.17 -0.01
CA THR A 324 7.49 16.04 -0.86
C THR A 324 8.70 15.22 -1.34
N GLU A 325 9.72 15.88 -1.89
CA GLU A 325 10.96 15.25 -2.36
C GLU A 325 11.71 14.56 -1.20
N LEU A 326 11.91 15.27 -0.07
CA LEU A 326 12.59 14.72 1.11
C LEU A 326 11.80 13.59 1.78
N ASN A 327 10.46 13.59 1.71
CA ASN A 327 9.65 12.50 2.25
C ASN A 327 9.80 11.21 1.43
N ALA A 328 9.94 11.32 0.11
CA ALA A 328 10.24 10.15 -0.73
C ALA A 328 11.60 9.53 -0.37
N PHE A 329 12.64 10.37 -0.25
CA PHE A 329 13.98 9.91 0.17
C PHE A 329 14.01 9.38 1.60
N TYR A 330 13.36 10.06 2.55
CA TYR A 330 13.28 9.59 3.93
C TYR A 330 12.54 8.27 4.04
N THR A 331 11.54 8.03 3.18
CA THR A 331 10.86 6.73 3.10
C THR A 331 11.81 5.63 2.63
N ILE A 332 12.67 5.90 1.64
CA ILE A 332 13.73 4.97 1.22
C ILE A 332 14.67 4.66 2.39
N GLU A 333 15.12 5.68 3.12
CA GLU A 333 15.95 5.52 4.33
C GLU A 333 15.27 4.61 5.37
N GLN A 334 13.96 4.77 5.59
CA GLN A 334 13.22 3.89 6.49
C GLN A 334 13.11 2.46 5.97
N LEU A 335 12.81 2.26 4.67
CA LEU A 335 12.73 0.92 4.06
C LEU A 335 14.04 0.13 4.22
N LEU A 336 15.19 0.82 4.11
CA LEU A 336 16.52 0.22 4.27
C LEU A 336 16.83 -0.25 5.71
N GLN A 337 15.96 0.03 6.69
CA GLN A 337 16.06 -0.58 8.02
C GLN A 337 15.72 -2.07 7.99
N SER A 338 15.04 -2.57 6.95
CA SER A 338 14.81 -4.01 6.76
C SER A 338 16.07 -4.68 6.24
N ASP A 339 16.48 -5.75 6.93
CA ASP A 339 17.67 -6.51 6.53
C ASP A 339 17.44 -7.20 5.19
N ILE A 340 16.22 -7.68 4.91
CA ILE A 340 15.84 -8.29 3.63
C ILE A 340 15.91 -7.27 2.48
N ILE A 341 15.41 -6.05 2.70
CA ILE A 341 15.45 -5.00 1.67
C ILE A 341 16.89 -4.57 1.45
N ARG A 342 17.67 -4.38 2.52
CA ARG A 342 19.09 -4.00 2.44
C ARG A 342 19.92 -5.05 1.72
N GLU A 343 19.74 -6.33 2.04
CA GLU A 343 20.39 -7.46 1.37
C GLU A 343 20.02 -7.50 -0.11
N ALA A 344 18.74 -7.30 -0.45
CA ALA A 344 18.33 -7.25 -1.85
C ALA A 344 18.97 -6.09 -2.64
N VAL A 345 19.23 -4.94 -2.00
CA VAL A 345 19.94 -3.82 -2.61
C VAL A 345 21.41 -4.15 -2.84
N VAL A 346 22.07 -4.72 -1.83
CA VAL A 346 23.51 -4.98 -1.86
C VAL A 346 23.87 -6.20 -2.73
N GLU A 347 23.07 -7.25 -2.66
CA GLU A 347 23.41 -8.57 -3.23
C GLU A 347 22.56 -8.93 -4.46
N ASP A 348 21.26 -8.60 -4.45
CA ASP A 348 20.35 -8.94 -5.55
C ASP A 348 20.18 -7.80 -6.58
N GLY A 349 20.84 -6.65 -6.41
CA GLY A 349 20.77 -5.53 -7.36
C GLY A 349 19.39 -4.87 -7.47
N LEU A 350 18.65 -4.79 -6.35
CA LEU A 350 17.42 -4.00 -6.24
C LEU A 350 17.77 -2.51 -6.12
N GLU A 351 17.25 -1.67 -7.03
CA GLU A 351 17.37 -0.22 -6.92
C GLU A 351 16.12 0.42 -6.28
N LEU A 352 16.33 1.38 -5.37
CA LEU A 352 15.25 2.17 -4.74
C LEU A 352 15.30 3.61 -5.25
N HIS A 353 14.30 4.00 -6.03
CA HIS A 353 14.20 5.34 -6.62
C HIS A 353 13.08 6.17 -5.99
N ALA A 354 13.33 7.45 -5.77
CA ALA A 354 12.30 8.42 -5.44
C ALA A 354 11.75 9.06 -6.71
N ALA A 355 10.44 9.33 -6.73
CA ALA A 355 9.77 10.00 -7.83
C ALA A 355 8.62 10.88 -7.32
N VAL A 356 8.26 11.90 -8.11
CA VAL A 356 7.12 12.77 -7.84
C VAL A 356 6.10 12.65 -8.98
N LEU A 357 4.87 12.27 -8.64
CA LEU A 357 3.74 12.27 -9.56
C LEU A 357 3.04 13.64 -9.49
N ASP A 358 2.92 14.29 -10.65
CA ASP A 358 1.95 15.35 -10.84
C ASP A 358 0.57 14.71 -11.10
N GLU A 359 -0.32 14.82 -10.11
CA GLU A 359 -1.61 14.12 -10.15
C GLU A 359 -2.60 14.73 -11.14
N GLN A 360 -2.38 15.96 -11.62
CA GLN A 360 -3.25 16.63 -12.58
C GLN A 360 -2.92 16.23 -14.01
N THR A 361 -1.63 16.12 -14.30
CA THR A 361 -1.10 15.84 -15.65
C THR A 361 -0.73 14.37 -15.84
N GLY A 362 -0.50 13.65 -14.74
CA GLY A 362 0.04 12.29 -14.73
C GLY A 362 1.53 12.19 -15.00
N VAL A 363 2.24 13.32 -15.10
CA VAL A 363 3.69 13.35 -15.34
C VAL A 363 4.42 12.81 -14.11
N VAL A 364 5.32 11.86 -14.32
CA VAL A 364 6.20 11.33 -13.26
C VAL A 364 7.61 11.91 -13.43
N LYS A 365 8.06 12.69 -12.45
CA LYS A 365 9.44 13.19 -12.36
C LYS A 365 10.26 12.24 -11.49
N MET A 366 11.18 11.50 -12.09
CA MET A 366 12.16 10.71 -11.35
C MET A 366 13.15 11.64 -10.64
N LEU A 367 13.36 11.42 -9.34
CA LEU A 367 14.37 12.11 -8.54
C LEU A 367 15.69 11.31 -8.46
N GLY A 368 15.61 9.99 -8.63
CA GLY A 368 16.74 9.07 -8.57
C GLY A 368 16.86 8.35 -7.23
N GLU A 369 18.00 7.70 -7.02
CA GLU A 369 18.33 7.01 -5.77
C GLU A 369 18.62 7.97 -4.62
N HIS A 370 18.62 7.44 -3.40
CA HIS A 370 18.99 8.23 -2.23
C HIS A 370 20.45 8.72 -2.35
N PRO A 371 20.74 10.03 -2.25
CA PRO A 371 22.09 10.56 -2.48
C PRO A 371 23.17 10.01 -1.53
N ALA A 372 22.77 9.52 -0.36
CA ALA A 372 23.64 8.89 0.64
C ALA A 372 23.48 7.36 0.71
N LEU A 373 23.01 6.71 -0.36
CA LEU A 373 22.63 5.30 -0.33
C LEU A 373 23.77 4.39 0.16
N GLU A 374 24.97 4.49 -0.40
CA GLU A 374 26.14 3.69 0.01
C GLU A 374 26.46 3.84 1.50
N GLY A 375 26.33 5.07 2.04
CA GLY A 375 26.53 5.35 3.45
C GLY A 375 25.46 4.74 4.36
N ILE A 376 24.21 4.66 3.88
CA ILE A 376 23.09 4.06 4.61
C ILE A 376 23.20 2.53 4.63
N VAL A 377 23.56 1.91 3.50
CA VAL A 377 23.69 0.45 3.41
C VAL A 377 25.04 -0.06 3.93
N GLY A 378 26.03 0.83 4.09
CA GLY A 378 27.36 0.47 4.60
C GLY A 378 28.21 -0.32 3.60
N ALA A 379 27.87 -0.27 2.30
CA ALA A 379 28.52 -1.02 1.24
C ALA A 379 28.62 -0.16 -0.04
N LYS A 380 29.69 -0.37 -0.82
CA LYS A 380 29.78 0.19 -2.17
C LYS A 380 28.85 -0.60 -3.09
N LEU A 381 28.03 0.12 -3.86
CA LEU A 381 27.12 -0.50 -4.82
C LEU A 381 27.80 -0.58 -6.17
N THR A 382 27.76 -1.75 -6.81
CA THR A 382 28.29 -1.93 -8.16
C THR A 382 27.28 -1.37 -9.17
N SER A 383 27.63 -0.28 -9.84
CA SER A 383 26.89 0.21 -10.99
C SER A 383 27.16 -0.69 -12.20
N GLU A 384 26.25 -1.61 -12.53
CA GLU A 384 26.25 -2.35 -13.80
C GLU A 384 25.44 -1.64 -14.89
#